data_AF-A0A3C1RC70-F1
#
_entry.id   AF-A0A3C1RC70-F1
#
_cell.length_a   1.000
_cell.length_b   1.000
_cell.length_c   1.000
_cell.angle_alpha   90.00
_cell.angle_beta   90.00
_cell.angle_gamma   90.00
#
_symmetry.space_group_name_H-M   'P 1'
#
loop_
_entity.id
_entity.type
_entity.pdbx_description
1 polymer ?
#
loop_
_entity_poly.entity_id
_entity_poly.type
_entity_poly.pdbx_seq_one_letter_code
_entity_poly.pdbx_strand_id
1 'polypeptide(L)'
;MPLISQVNTTANNKLENGYFINCPQITQLNFSSSPSFKYLTLWNMTNLTYVNVRNGSIEDGFDFINYNPNLAMCVDNAQLNDLQALYADITFTTNCGGFLNTKDSENSKNEIKIVPNPVKDFVMIKAEEPIKNVKIIDVLGRVIYNQDCDNELMKIDLSAHPSGNYIVTIKTNKTEISKKIIKQ
;
A
#
# COMPACT_ATOMS: atom_id res chain seq x y z
N MET A 1 18.07 22.55 -0.59
CA MET A 1 18.48 21.70 0.54
C MET A 1 17.83 20.33 0.35
N PRO A 2 18.54 19.21 0.58
CA PRO A 2 17.92 17.89 0.48
C PRO A 2 16.81 17.74 1.52
N LEU A 3 15.65 17.26 1.10
CA LEU A 3 14.51 16.98 1.98
C LEU A 3 14.57 15.51 2.41
N ILE A 4 14.32 15.25 3.69
CA ILE A 4 14.27 13.88 4.22
C ILE A 4 12.99 13.22 3.71
N SER A 5 13.14 12.06 3.07
CA SER A 5 12.02 11.25 2.56
C SER A 5 11.71 10.02 3.42
N GLN A 6 12.65 9.59 4.27
CA GLN A 6 12.52 8.40 5.11
C GLN A 6 13.36 8.51 6.39
N VAL A 7 12.88 7.86 7.45
CA VAL A 7 13.60 7.70 8.72
C VAL A 7 13.49 6.23 9.14
N ASN A 8 14.62 5.61 9.44
CA ASN A 8 14.68 4.25 9.95
C ASN A 8 15.10 4.26 11.43
N THR A 9 14.22 3.77 12.29
CA THR A 9 14.41 3.72 13.75
C THR A 9 14.63 2.30 14.26
N THR A 10 14.74 1.29 13.40
CA THR A 10 14.74 -0.13 13.81
C THR A 10 15.89 -0.52 14.74
N ALA A 11 17.02 0.17 14.67
CA ALA A 11 18.17 -0.06 15.53
C ALA A 11 18.13 0.75 16.84
N ASN A 12 17.14 1.63 17.03
CA ASN A 12 17.05 2.52 18.17
C ASN A 12 15.93 2.09 19.13
N ASN A 13 16.26 1.17 20.03
CA ASN A 13 15.35 0.64 21.04
C ASN A 13 15.13 1.55 22.25
N LYS A 14 15.89 2.65 22.36
CA LYS A 14 15.77 3.68 23.42
C LYS A 14 15.16 4.98 22.92
N LEU A 15 14.61 4.97 21.72
CA LEU A 15 13.95 6.15 21.18
C LEU A 15 12.72 6.48 22.04
N GLU A 16 12.74 7.65 22.69
CA GLU A 16 11.61 8.12 23.51
C GLU A 16 10.74 9.14 22.77
N ASN A 17 11.32 9.98 21.92
CA ASN A 17 10.61 11.14 21.35
C ASN A 17 10.81 11.25 19.84
N GLY A 18 9.75 11.61 19.12
CA GLY A 18 9.78 11.92 17.69
C GLY A 18 9.20 13.30 17.39
N TYR A 19 9.98 14.18 16.77
CA TYR A 19 9.54 15.52 16.38
C TYR A 19 9.68 15.70 14.86
N PHE A 20 8.55 15.79 14.16
CA PHE A 20 8.52 15.93 12.70
C PHE A 20 7.77 17.22 12.33
N ILE A 21 8.53 18.15 11.74
CA ILE A 21 8.04 19.49 11.40
C ILE A 21 8.42 19.77 9.95
N ASN A 22 7.45 20.17 9.13
CA ASN A 22 7.67 20.56 7.72
C ASN A 22 8.45 19.49 6.90
N CYS A 23 8.07 18.23 7.02
CA CYS A 23 8.70 17.13 6.26
C CYS A 23 7.78 16.64 5.12
N PRO A 24 7.66 17.37 3.99
CA PRO A 24 6.66 17.10 2.95
C PRO A 24 6.94 15.83 2.14
N GLN A 25 8.14 15.24 2.22
CA GLN A 25 8.47 14.01 1.49
C GLN A 25 8.23 12.74 2.31
N ILE A 26 8.00 12.86 3.62
CA ILE A 26 7.69 11.71 4.46
C ILE A 26 6.20 11.40 4.32
N THR A 27 5.90 10.20 3.83
CA THR A 27 4.51 9.73 3.68
C THR A 27 4.12 8.69 4.72
N GLN A 28 5.10 8.08 5.39
CA GLN A 28 4.89 7.06 6.42
C GLN A 28 5.97 7.17 7.51
N LEU A 29 5.59 6.88 8.75
CA LEU A 29 6.52 6.72 9.88
C LEU A 29 6.25 5.41 10.60
N ASN A 30 7.31 4.73 11.02
CA ASN A 30 7.20 3.47 11.75
C ASN A 30 8.10 3.48 12.99
N PHE A 31 7.48 3.31 14.15
CA PHE A 31 8.09 3.23 15.48
C PHE A 31 7.73 1.91 16.17
N SER A 32 7.26 0.89 15.45
CA SER A 32 6.85 -0.40 16.04
C SER A 32 7.97 -1.16 16.73
N SER A 33 9.23 -0.78 16.49
CA SER A 33 10.43 -1.33 17.13
C SER A 33 10.96 -0.46 18.30
N SER A 34 10.22 0.54 18.74
CA SER A 34 10.64 1.50 19.77
C SER A 34 9.81 1.34 21.05
N PRO A 35 10.14 0.40 21.95
CA PRO A 35 9.32 0.06 23.13
C PRO A 35 9.40 1.08 24.27
N SER A 36 10.17 2.16 24.12
CA SER A 36 10.30 3.24 25.10
C SER A 36 9.74 4.57 24.59
N PHE A 37 8.97 4.53 23.50
CA PHE A 37 8.43 5.72 22.86
C PHE A 37 7.34 6.36 23.72
N LYS A 38 7.38 7.68 23.86
CA LYS A 38 6.55 8.45 24.79
C LYS A 38 5.85 9.62 24.12
N TYR A 39 6.54 10.33 23.23
CA TYR A 39 6.01 11.56 22.65
C TYR A 39 6.19 11.62 21.14
N LEU A 40 5.11 12.00 20.44
CA LEU A 40 5.12 12.25 19.01
C LEU A 40 4.51 13.60 18.67
N THR A 41 5.31 14.42 17.99
CA THR A 41 4.87 15.71 17.44
C THR A 41 4.88 15.66 15.90
N LEU A 42 3.74 15.98 15.28
CA LEU A 42 3.57 16.06 13.82
C LEU A 42 3.00 17.42 13.42
N TRP A 43 3.86 18.32 12.92
CA TRP A 43 3.47 19.66 12.52
C TRP A 43 3.71 19.90 11.03
N ASN A 44 2.69 20.40 10.33
CA ASN A 44 2.71 20.66 8.88
C ASN A 44 3.13 19.41 8.07
N MET A 45 2.60 18.24 8.45
CA MET A 45 2.89 16.93 7.83
C MET A 45 1.81 16.57 6.80
N THR A 46 1.61 17.43 5.79
CA THR A 46 0.46 17.35 4.88
C THR A 46 0.45 16.13 3.96
N ASN A 47 1.59 15.45 3.75
CA ASN A 47 1.70 14.25 2.91
C ASN A 47 1.83 12.94 3.72
N LEU A 48 1.88 13.03 5.05
CA LEU A 48 1.98 11.86 5.93
C LEU A 48 0.62 11.17 6.04
N THR A 49 0.50 9.97 5.48
CA THR A 49 -0.77 9.23 5.48
C THR A 49 -0.80 8.13 6.53
N TYR A 50 0.35 7.71 7.07
CA TYR A 50 0.40 6.60 8.00
C TYR A 50 1.49 6.75 9.07
N VAL A 51 1.14 6.43 10.31
CA VAL A 51 2.10 6.29 11.41
C VAL A 51 1.82 5.00 12.16
N ASN A 52 2.87 4.21 12.42
CA ASN A 52 2.77 3.04 13.29
C ASN A 52 3.52 3.31 14.59
N VAL A 53 2.78 3.40 15.70
CA VAL A 53 3.31 3.48 17.07
C VAL A 53 2.90 2.27 17.91
N ARG A 54 2.36 1.21 17.30
CA ARG A 54 2.09 -0.05 18.03
C ARG A 54 3.41 -0.75 18.35
N ASN A 55 3.95 -0.46 19.52
CA ASN A 55 5.28 -0.86 19.97
C ASN A 55 5.25 -1.50 21.37
N GLY A 56 4.05 -1.65 21.95
CA GLY A 56 3.83 -2.20 23.29
C GLY A 56 4.03 -1.19 24.42
N SER A 57 4.33 0.07 24.10
CA SER A 57 4.39 1.18 25.04
C SER A 57 3.12 2.03 24.97
N ILE A 58 2.90 2.83 26.01
CA ILE A 58 1.79 3.79 26.05
C ILE A 58 2.42 5.16 26.00
N GLU A 59 2.27 5.84 24.86
CA GLU A 59 2.72 7.21 24.69
C GLU A 59 2.03 8.14 25.69
N ASP A 60 2.84 8.98 26.34
CA ASP A 60 2.43 10.00 27.29
C ASP A 60 1.73 11.18 26.58
N GLY A 61 1.96 11.39 25.28
CA GLY A 61 1.28 12.45 24.54
C GLY A 61 1.50 12.47 23.03
N PHE A 62 0.47 12.94 22.33
CA PHE A 62 0.47 13.24 20.91
C PHE A 62 0.19 14.73 20.68
N ASP A 63 0.94 15.35 19.77
CA ASP A 63 0.72 16.75 19.37
C ASP A 63 0.70 16.88 17.85
N PHE A 64 -0.49 17.14 17.30
CA PHE A 64 -0.75 17.14 15.86
C PHE A 64 -1.31 18.48 15.41
N ILE A 65 -0.60 19.14 14.49
CA ILE A 65 -1.00 20.43 13.90
C ILE A 65 -0.82 20.37 12.39
N ASN A 66 -1.83 20.80 11.62
CA ASN A 66 -1.78 20.86 10.15
C ASN A 66 -1.29 19.54 9.51
N TYR A 67 -1.91 18.43 9.91
CA TYR A 67 -1.63 17.09 9.40
C TYR A 67 -2.54 16.73 8.21
N ASN A 68 -2.24 15.62 7.53
CA ASN A 68 -3.05 15.13 6.42
C ASN A 68 -4.44 14.66 6.93
N PRO A 69 -5.56 15.06 6.28
CA PRO A 69 -6.90 14.63 6.69
C PRO A 69 -7.16 13.11 6.52
N ASN A 70 -6.34 12.42 5.73
CA ASN A 70 -6.38 10.96 5.57
C ASN A 70 -5.31 10.26 6.42
N LEU A 71 -4.79 10.93 7.46
CA LEU A 71 -3.82 10.32 8.37
C LEU A 71 -4.46 9.15 9.12
N ALA A 72 -3.83 7.99 9.00
CA ALA A 72 -4.16 6.83 9.81
C ALA A 72 -3.00 6.50 10.76
N MET A 73 -3.36 6.10 11.97
CA MET A 73 -2.40 5.71 13.00
C MET A 73 -2.68 4.30 13.50
N CYS A 74 -1.64 3.48 13.53
CA CYS A 74 -1.69 2.22 14.25
C CYS A 74 -1.14 2.38 15.66
N VAL A 75 -1.94 1.98 16.65
CA VAL A 75 -1.68 2.19 18.07
C VAL A 75 -1.84 0.88 18.85
N ASP A 76 -1.36 0.89 20.09
CA ASP A 76 -1.62 -0.19 21.03
C ASP A 76 -3.08 -0.21 21.48
N ASN A 77 -3.59 -1.41 21.77
CA ASN A 77 -5.02 -1.62 22.09
C ASN A 77 -5.50 -0.76 23.26
N ALA A 78 -4.63 -0.48 24.22
CA ALA A 78 -4.95 0.29 25.41
C ALA A 78 -5.24 1.77 25.12
N GLN A 79 -4.74 2.35 24.02
CA GLN A 79 -4.91 3.77 23.71
C GLN A 79 -6.02 4.04 22.67
N LEU A 80 -6.51 3.00 22.01
CA LEU A 80 -7.40 3.13 20.85
C LEU A 80 -8.63 4.01 21.14
N ASN A 81 -9.35 3.71 22.23
CA ASN A 81 -10.59 4.41 22.56
C ASN A 81 -10.34 5.88 22.93
N ASP A 82 -9.29 6.15 23.72
CA ASP A 82 -8.97 7.50 24.18
C ASP A 82 -8.55 8.39 23.01
N LEU A 83 -7.75 7.85 22.07
CA LEU A 83 -7.31 8.58 20.90
C LEU A 83 -8.44 8.84 19.90
N GLN A 84 -9.34 7.88 19.70
CA GLN A 84 -10.53 8.06 18.86
C GLN A 84 -11.49 9.11 19.43
N ALA A 85 -11.58 9.23 20.77
CA ALA A 85 -12.36 10.26 21.43
C ALA A 85 -11.72 11.65 21.31
N LEU A 86 -10.38 11.73 21.33
CA LEU A 86 -9.65 12.99 21.30
C LEU A 86 -9.48 13.56 19.88
N TYR A 87 -9.27 12.72 18.88
CA TYR A 87 -9.07 13.14 17.48
C TYR A 87 -10.07 12.44 16.55
N ALA A 88 -11.22 13.07 16.35
CA ALA A 88 -12.29 12.54 15.49
C ALA A 88 -11.89 12.45 14.00
N ASP A 89 -10.94 13.27 13.56
CA ASP A 89 -10.50 13.36 12.16
C ASP A 89 -9.33 12.42 11.82
N ILE A 90 -8.82 11.66 12.78
CA ILE A 90 -7.71 10.70 12.58
C ILE A 90 -8.25 9.29 12.69
N THR A 91 -7.89 8.43 11.73
CA THR A 91 -8.26 7.01 11.77
C THR A 91 -7.27 6.25 12.65
N PHE A 92 -7.68 5.85 13.86
CA PHE A 92 -6.89 4.93 14.69
C PHE A 92 -7.30 3.48 14.50
N THR A 93 -6.30 2.59 14.47
CA THR A 93 -6.49 1.14 14.35
C THR A 93 -5.47 0.37 15.20
N THR A 94 -5.80 -0.88 15.51
CA THR A 94 -4.89 -1.85 16.12
C THR A 94 -4.38 -2.88 15.11
N ASN A 95 -4.95 -2.91 13.91
CA ASN A 95 -4.53 -3.79 12.82
C ASN A 95 -3.48 -3.09 11.94
N CYS A 96 -2.22 -3.14 12.35
CA CYS A 96 -1.12 -2.48 11.60
C CYS A 96 -0.79 -3.18 10.28
N GLY A 97 -1.25 -4.43 10.09
CA GLY A 97 -1.04 -5.17 8.84
C GLY A 97 -1.90 -4.67 7.69
N GLY A 98 -2.99 -3.94 7.97
CA GLY A 98 -3.90 -3.39 6.96
C GLY A 98 -3.44 -2.10 6.29
N PHE A 99 -2.43 -1.41 6.86
CA PHE A 99 -1.88 -0.16 6.34
C PHE A 99 -0.49 -0.31 5.71
N LEU A 100 0.06 -1.52 5.74
CA LEU A 100 1.03 -1.98 4.76
C LEU A 100 0.33 -2.21 3.42
N ASN A 101 -0.35 -1.17 2.91
CA ASN A 101 -0.36 -1.01 1.47
C ASN A 101 1.11 -0.79 1.12
N THR A 102 1.77 -1.88 0.73
CA THR A 102 2.80 -1.81 -0.28
C THR A 102 2.26 -0.85 -1.33
N LYS A 103 2.75 0.39 -1.31
CA LYS A 103 2.80 1.21 -2.50
C LYS A 103 3.76 0.49 -3.44
N ASP A 104 3.33 -0.62 -4.00
CA ASP A 104 3.77 -1.04 -5.32
C ASP A 104 3.22 0.03 -6.26
N SER A 105 3.97 1.13 -6.33
CA SER A 105 3.97 2.13 -7.39
C SER A 105 2.61 2.37 -8.09
N GLU A 106 1.66 3.01 -7.43
CA GLU A 106 0.61 3.75 -8.12
C GLU A 106 0.94 5.25 -8.08
N ASN A 107 1.97 5.62 -8.87
CA ASN A 107 1.95 6.91 -9.52
C ASN A 107 1.04 6.77 -10.75
N SER A 108 -0.17 7.28 -10.57
CA SER A 108 -1.23 7.51 -11.54
C SER A 108 -0.73 8.01 -12.91
N LYS A 109 -1.08 7.26 -13.97
CA LYS A 109 -1.61 7.75 -15.29
C LYS A 109 -1.75 6.71 -16.42
N ASN A 110 -1.83 5.40 -16.17
CA ASN A 110 -2.26 4.40 -17.18
C ASN A 110 -2.95 3.22 -16.47
N GLU A 111 -4.26 3.32 -16.19
CA GLU A 111 -4.95 2.35 -15.33
C GLU A 111 -5.33 1.07 -16.09
N ILE A 112 -4.44 0.07 -16.12
CA ILE A 112 -4.77 -1.27 -16.65
C ILE A 112 -5.55 -2.06 -15.57
N LYS A 113 -6.80 -2.38 -15.88
CA LYS A 113 -7.75 -3.11 -15.03
C LYS A 113 -7.86 -4.57 -15.46
N ILE A 114 -7.88 -5.48 -14.48
CA ILE A 114 -8.07 -6.92 -14.69
C ILE A 114 -9.23 -7.37 -13.81
N VAL A 115 -10.31 -7.87 -14.42
CA VAL A 115 -11.54 -8.28 -13.71
C VAL A 115 -12.16 -9.53 -14.33
N PRO A 116 -12.80 -10.41 -13.53
CA PRO A 116 -12.81 -10.43 -12.07
C PRO A 116 -11.49 -10.99 -11.51
N ASN A 117 -11.23 -10.77 -10.22
CA ASN A 117 -10.24 -11.52 -9.46
C ASN A 117 -10.87 -11.78 -8.08
N PRO A 118 -11.20 -13.04 -7.71
CA PRO A 118 -10.89 -14.30 -8.39
C PRO A 118 -11.63 -14.55 -9.73
N VAL A 119 -10.98 -15.25 -10.66
CA VAL A 119 -11.49 -15.65 -11.99
C VAL A 119 -12.09 -17.06 -11.92
N LYS A 120 -13.25 -17.27 -12.53
CA LYS A 120 -13.81 -18.63 -12.77
C LYS A 120 -13.42 -19.12 -14.16
N ASP A 121 -14.07 -18.57 -15.17
CA ASP A 121 -13.92 -19.02 -16.56
C ASP A 121 -13.23 -17.97 -17.42
N PHE A 122 -13.59 -16.70 -17.30
CA PHE A 122 -13.08 -15.63 -18.16
C PHE A 122 -12.48 -14.51 -17.33
N VAL A 123 -11.31 -14.02 -17.77
CA VAL A 123 -10.72 -12.78 -17.29
C VAL A 123 -10.82 -11.71 -18.38
N MET A 124 -11.18 -10.50 -17.99
CA MET A 124 -11.19 -9.33 -18.85
C MET A 124 -10.06 -8.38 -18.43
N ILE A 125 -9.32 -7.93 -19.43
CA ILE A 125 -8.26 -6.95 -19.28
C ILE A 125 -8.69 -5.71 -20.05
N LYS A 126 -8.73 -4.57 -19.35
CA LYS A 126 -9.04 -3.26 -19.92
C LYS A 126 -7.86 -2.32 -19.69
N ALA A 127 -7.44 -1.61 -20.71
CA ALA A 127 -6.41 -0.57 -20.64
C ALA A 127 -6.93 0.72 -21.28
N GLU A 128 -6.33 1.86 -20.94
CA GLU A 128 -6.60 3.15 -21.59
C GLU A 128 -5.87 3.30 -22.94
N GLU A 129 -4.92 2.41 -23.22
CA GLU A 129 -4.18 2.35 -24.48
C GLU A 129 -4.26 0.94 -25.06
N PRO A 130 -4.01 0.78 -26.38
CA PRO A 130 -3.95 -0.53 -27.00
C PRO A 130 -2.93 -1.43 -26.30
N ILE A 131 -3.43 -2.58 -25.83
CA ILE A 131 -2.60 -3.65 -25.30
C ILE A 131 -1.85 -4.25 -26.48
N LYS A 132 -0.53 -4.38 -26.35
CA LYS A 132 0.36 -4.96 -27.36
C LYS A 132 0.61 -6.44 -27.16
N ASN A 133 0.68 -6.88 -25.91
CA ASN A 133 0.84 -8.29 -25.57
C ASN A 133 0.21 -8.59 -24.21
N VAL A 134 -0.39 -9.78 -24.10
CA VAL A 134 -0.75 -10.38 -22.83
C VAL A 134 -0.12 -11.76 -22.71
N LYS A 135 0.60 -11.96 -21.60
CA LYS A 135 1.20 -13.24 -21.23
C LYS A 135 0.68 -13.67 -19.87
N ILE A 136 0.27 -14.93 -19.75
CA ILE A 136 -0.15 -15.52 -18.48
C ILE A 136 0.72 -16.74 -18.19
N ILE A 137 1.28 -16.78 -16.98
CA ILE A 137 2.09 -17.89 -16.49
C ILE A 137 1.51 -18.46 -15.19
N ASP A 138 1.69 -19.76 -14.99
CA ASP A 138 1.34 -20.42 -13.72
C ASP A 138 2.46 -20.30 -12.66
N VAL A 139 2.21 -20.83 -11.45
CA VAL A 139 3.19 -20.82 -10.34
C VAL A 139 4.48 -21.60 -10.63
N LEU A 140 4.47 -22.49 -11.63
CA LEU A 140 5.64 -23.24 -12.06
C LEU A 140 6.41 -22.52 -13.18
N GLY A 141 5.96 -21.32 -13.58
CA GLY A 141 6.54 -20.54 -14.65
C GLY A 141 6.14 -21.01 -16.06
N ARG A 142 5.18 -21.93 -16.19
CA ARG A 142 4.70 -22.40 -17.50
C ARG A 142 3.82 -21.33 -18.13
N VAL A 143 4.07 -21.01 -19.40
CA VAL A 143 3.26 -20.08 -20.18
C VAL A 143 1.97 -20.78 -20.58
N ILE A 144 0.85 -20.34 -20.02
CA ILE A 144 -0.48 -20.87 -20.36
C ILE A 144 -1.18 -20.03 -21.44
N TYR A 145 -0.77 -18.76 -21.56
CA TYR A 145 -1.29 -17.85 -22.57
C TYR A 145 -0.21 -16.85 -22.98
N ASN A 146 -0.09 -16.56 -24.27
CA ASN A 146 0.78 -15.50 -24.78
C ASN A 146 0.25 -15.06 -26.15
N GLN A 147 -0.30 -13.85 -26.21
CA GLN A 147 -0.89 -13.33 -27.44
C GLN A 147 -0.62 -11.84 -27.59
N ASP A 148 -0.16 -11.46 -28.78
CA ASP A 148 -0.09 -10.08 -29.21
C ASP A 148 -1.49 -9.59 -29.61
N CYS A 149 -1.80 -8.35 -29.26
CA CYS A 149 -3.06 -7.71 -29.62
C CYS A 149 -2.82 -6.22 -29.91
N ASP A 150 -3.87 -5.53 -30.35
CA ASP A 150 -3.85 -4.07 -30.51
C ASP A 150 -5.22 -3.48 -30.14
N ASN A 151 -5.74 -3.91 -29.00
CA ASN A 151 -7.07 -3.54 -28.50
C ASN A 151 -6.97 -3.03 -27.06
N GLU A 152 -7.88 -2.13 -26.69
CA GLU A 152 -8.01 -1.60 -25.32
C GLU A 152 -8.75 -2.56 -24.37
N LEU A 153 -9.47 -3.53 -24.92
CA LEU A 153 -10.25 -4.52 -24.18
C LEU A 153 -9.95 -5.92 -24.71
N MET A 154 -9.66 -6.85 -23.81
CA MET A 154 -9.36 -8.24 -24.14
C MET A 154 -10.08 -9.17 -23.17
N LYS A 155 -10.68 -10.24 -23.70
CA LYS A 155 -11.29 -11.31 -22.92
C LYS A 155 -10.49 -12.59 -23.15
N ILE A 156 -10.06 -13.23 -22.07
CA ILE A 156 -9.25 -14.45 -22.11
C ILE A 156 -10.02 -15.55 -21.39
N ASP A 157 -10.13 -16.70 -22.04
CA ASP A 157 -10.73 -17.90 -21.49
C ASP A 157 -9.68 -18.70 -20.72
N LEU A 158 -9.94 -18.92 -19.43
CA LEU A 158 -9.12 -19.71 -18.53
C LEU A 158 -9.87 -20.96 -18.03
N SER A 159 -11.07 -21.27 -18.53
CA SER A 159 -11.92 -22.37 -18.07
C SER A 159 -11.21 -23.73 -18.10
N ALA A 160 -10.36 -23.96 -19.10
CA ALA A 160 -9.58 -25.19 -19.25
C ALA A 160 -8.39 -25.32 -18.30
N HIS A 161 -8.07 -24.28 -17.52
CA HIS A 161 -6.91 -24.27 -16.63
C HIS A 161 -7.29 -24.57 -15.17
N PRO A 162 -6.42 -25.27 -14.41
CA PRO A 162 -6.69 -25.59 -13.01
C PRO A 162 -6.85 -24.35 -12.11
N SER A 163 -7.62 -24.46 -11.05
CA SER A 163 -7.69 -23.45 -10.00
C SER A 163 -6.30 -23.24 -9.37
N GLY A 164 -5.92 -21.99 -9.09
CA GLY A 164 -4.58 -21.68 -8.62
C GLY A 164 -4.19 -20.21 -8.83
N ASN A 165 -2.95 -19.88 -8.48
CA ASN A 165 -2.39 -18.55 -8.71
C ASN A 165 -1.78 -18.46 -10.11
N TYR A 166 -2.00 -17.35 -10.78
CA TYR A 166 -1.40 -17.03 -12.07
C TYR A 166 -0.82 -15.61 -12.05
N ILE A 167 0.19 -15.37 -12.88
CA ILE A 167 0.76 -14.04 -13.11
C ILE A 167 0.40 -13.63 -14.53
N VAL A 168 -0.27 -12.49 -14.65
CA VAL A 168 -0.63 -11.87 -15.93
C VAL A 168 0.30 -10.68 -16.16
N THR A 169 1.09 -10.76 -17.22
CA THR A 169 1.93 -9.67 -17.72
C THR A 169 1.23 -9.01 -18.90
N ILE A 170 1.05 -7.70 -18.84
CA ILE A 170 0.37 -6.90 -19.87
C ILE A 170 1.34 -5.82 -20.33
N LYS A 171 1.56 -5.76 -21.63
CA LYS A 171 2.42 -4.78 -22.27
C LYS A 171 1.59 -3.85 -23.13
N THR A 172 1.76 -2.55 -22.93
CA THR A 172 1.26 -1.48 -23.81
C THR A 172 2.43 -0.76 -24.46
N ASN A 173 2.18 0.28 -25.25
CA ASN A 173 3.24 1.11 -25.81
C ASN A 173 4.05 1.86 -24.75
N LYS A 174 3.42 2.22 -23.62
CA LYS A 174 4.04 3.03 -22.57
C LYS A 174 4.55 2.22 -21.39
N THR A 175 3.90 1.12 -21.06
CA THR A 175 4.11 0.43 -19.78
C THR A 175 4.01 -1.08 -19.91
N GLU A 176 4.78 -1.79 -19.11
CA GLU A 176 4.65 -3.22 -18.89
C GLU A 176 4.34 -3.44 -17.41
N ILE A 177 3.22 -4.12 -17.12
CA ILE A 177 2.81 -4.42 -15.75
C ILE A 177 2.66 -5.93 -15.56
N SER A 178 2.87 -6.40 -14.33
CA SER A 178 2.55 -7.77 -13.95
C SER A 178 1.62 -7.77 -12.74
N LYS A 179 0.49 -8.47 -12.83
CA LYS A 179 -0.50 -8.59 -11.77
C LYS A 179 -0.79 -10.06 -11.48
N LYS A 180 -0.94 -10.39 -10.20
CA LYS A 180 -1.37 -11.72 -9.75
C LYS A 180 -2.89 -11.85 -9.85
N ILE A 181 -3.37 -12.94 -10.43
CA ILE A 181 -4.78 -13.34 -10.42
C ILE A 181 -4.95 -14.70 -9.74
N ILE A 182 -6.13 -14.93 -9.17
CA ILE A 182 -6.50 -16.20 -8.53
C ILE A 182 -7.59 -16.84 -9.37
N LYS A 183 -7.38 -18.05 -9.89
CA LYS A 183 -8.43 -18.85 -10.53
C LYS A 183 -9.08 -19.77 -9.51
N GLN A 184 -10.41 -19.79 -9.48
CA GLN A 184 -11.23 -20.72 -8.70
C GLN A 184 -11.84 -21.79 -9.59
#